data_AF-A0A843XMQ1-F1
#
_entry.id   AF-A0A843XMQ1-F1
#
_cell.length_a   1.000
_cell.length_b   1.000
_cell.length_c   1.000
_cell.angle_alpha   90.00
_cell.angle_beta   90.00
_cell.angle_gamma   90.00
#
_symmetry.space_group_name_H-M   'P 1'
#
loop_
_entity.id
_entity.type
_entity.pdbx_description
1 polymer ?
#
loop_
_entity_poly.entity_id
_entity_poly.type
_entity_poly.pdbx_seq_one_letter_code
_entity_poly.pdbx_strand_id
1 'polypeptide(L)'
;MCMYEEASGANFPFLVSSFVGRLLSNLKGAEWMASILPAKTIGPTVPAMYLGSREEEENKHYGFDIYTSPQRETYGKWLDAQEESASVVYVSFGSVADVSGEQMEEVAWGLAASGKRFLWVVRASEEGKLPEGFVAEAAGKGLVVRWCAQLEVLAHPA
;
A
#
# COMPACT_ATOMS: atom_id res chain seq x y z
N MET A 1 -13.86 3.23 3.69
CA MET A 1 -14.59 4.51 3.74
C MET A 1 -14.56 4.98 5.16
N CYS A 2 -13.63 5.89 5.49
CA CYS A 2 -13.57 6.50 6.82
C CYS A 2 -14.42 7.76 6.78
N MET A 3 -15.55 7.75 7.48
CA MET A 3 -16.42 8.91 7.66
C MET A 3 -15.98 9.59 8.95
N TYR A 4 -15.65 10.87 8.90
CA TYR A 4 -15.43 11.69 10.10
C TYR A 4 -16.67 12.54 10.35
N GLU A 5 -17.14 12.54 11.59
CA GLU A 5 -18.26 13.34 12.08
C GLU A 5 -17.72 14.29 13.15
N GLU A 6 -17.75 15.60 12.88
CA GLU A 6 -17.49 16.61 13.91
C GLU A 6 -18.84 17.12 14.43
N ALA A 7 -19.13 16.82 15.70
CA ALA A 7 -20.38 17.20 16.34
C ALA A 7 -20.37 18.68 16.77
N SER A 8 -21.18 19.51 16.14
CA SER A 8 -22.25 20.29 16.80
C SER A 8 -22.85 21.37 15.87
N GLY A 9 -24.16 21.31 15.65
CA GLY A 9 -25.01 22.48 15.40
C GLY A 9 -25.02 23.14 14.01
N ALA A 10 -24.19 22.75 13.05
CA ALA A 10 -24.28 23.27 11.69
C ALA A 10 -24.17 22.14 10.65
N ASN A 11 -24.84 22.32 9.50
CA ASN A 11 -24.78 21.43 8.33
C ASN A 11 -23.36 21.41 7.75
N PHE A 12 -22.42 20.76 8.43
CA PHE A 12 -21.07 20.56 7.94
C PHE A 12 -21.04 19.38 6.97
N PRO A 13 -20.34 19.50 5.84
CA PRO A 13 -20.32 18.45 4.85
C PRO A 13 -19.45 17.26 5.27
N PHE A 14 -19.89 16.03 4.98
CA PHE A 14 -19.10 14.82 5.16
C PHE A 14 -17.94 14.80 4.16
N LEU A 15 -16.70 14.70 4.64
CA LEU A 15 -15.53 14.69 3.78
C LEU A 15 -15.15 13.25 3.38
N VAL A 16 -15.07 13.00 2.07
CA VAL A 16 -14.76 11.68 1.51
C VAL A 16 -13.41 11.73 0.80
N SER A 17 -12.43 11.00 1.33
CA SER A 17 -11.08 10.87 0.77
C SER A 17 -11.11 10.10 -0.57
N SER A 18 -11.09 10.81 -1.69
CA SER A 18 -11.17 10.21 -3.04
C SER A 18 -10.77 11.20 -4.16
N PHE A 19 -10.33 10.68 -5.32
CA PHE A 19 -10.07 11.51 -6.50
C PHE A 19 -11.37 11.88 -7.23
N VAL A 20 -11.53 13.16 -7.54
CA VAL A 20 -12.72 13.69 -8.23
C VAL A 20 -12.72 13.43 -9.75
N GLY A 21 -11.55 13.13 -10.36
CA GLY A 21 -11.40 13.18 -11.81
C GLY A 21 -10.91 11.93 -12.56
N ARG A 22 -10.61 10.80 -11.89
CA ARG A 22 -9.91 9.67 -12.55
C ARG A 22 -10.59 8.30 -12.45
N LEU A 23 -11.81 8.23 -11.94
CA LEU A 23 -12.68 7.06 -12.07
C LEU A 23 -14.00 7.49 -12.69
N LEU A 24 -14.18 7.21 -13.98
CA LEU A 24 -15.46 7.43 -14.69
C LEU A 24 -16.62 6.59 -14.10
N SER A 25 -16.35 5.67 -13.18
CA SER A 25 -17.34 4.92 -12.40
C SER A 25 -17.77 5.58 -11.08
N ASN A 26 -17.04 6.59 -10.58
CA ASN A 26 -17.29 7.18 -9.26
C ASN A 26 -18.32 8.33 -9.25
N LEU A 27 -18.69 8.88 -10.41
CA LEU A 27 -19.67 9.98 -10.48
C LEU A 27 -21.03 9.54 -9.90
N LYS A 28 -21.54 8.37 -10.30
CA LYS A 28 -22.84 7.87 -9.80
C LYS A 28 -22.85 7.63 -8.28
N GLY A 29 -21.76 7.10 -7.73
CA GLY A 29 -21.64 6.84 -6.29
C GLY A 29 -21.53 8.14 -5.48
N ALA A 30 -20.71 9.09 -5.95
CA ALA A 30 -20.54 10.38 -5.31
C ALA A 30 -21.83 11.22 -5.38
N GLU A 31 -22.51 11.23 -6.53
CA GLU A 31 -23.82 11.88 -6.72
C GLU A 31 -24.89 11.27 -5.80
N TRP A 32 -24.95 9.94 -5.70
CA TRP A 32 -25.86 9.26 -4.78
C TRP A 32 -25.57 9.63 -3.32
N MET A 33 -24.30 9.61 -2.90
CA MET A 33 -23.94 10.02 -1.53
C MET A 33 -24.29 11.48 -1.26
N ALA A 34 -24.04 12.39 -2.21
CA ALA A 34 -24.39 13.80 -2.11
C ALA A 34 -25.91 14.05 -2.06
N SER A 35 -26.70 13.12 -2.61
CA SER A 35 -28.17 13.17 -2.55
C SER A 35 -28.74 12.76 -1.18
N ILE A 36 -27.98 12.02 -0.38
CA ILE A 36 -28.41 11.49 0.93
C ILE A 36 -27.82 12.29 2.09
N LEU A 37 -26.56 12.73 1.94
CA LEU A 37 -25.82 13.50 2.94
C LEU A 37 -25.11 14.65 2.22
N PRO A 38 -24.84 15.79 2.87
CA PRO A 38 -24.02 16.85 2.28
C PRO A 38 -22.56 16.36 2.18
N ALA A 39 -22.24 15.45 1.26
CA ALA A 39 -20.91 14.87 1.12
C ALA A 39 -20.07 15.67 0.13
N LYS A 40 -18.81 15.93 0.47
CA LYS A 40 -17.81 16.57 -0.38
C LYS A 40 -16.58 15.69 -0.48
N THR A 41 -16.12 15.45 -1.69
CA THR A 41 -14.86 14.75 -1.92
C THR A 41 -13.70 15.71 -1.64
N ILE A 42 -12.81 15.28 -0.76
CA ILE A 42 -11.46 15.84 -0.63
C ILE A 42 -10.54 14.81 -1.26
N GLY A 43 -9.51 15.25 -1.98
CA GLY A 43 -8.54 14.34 -2.62
C GLY A 43 -8.09 13.22 -1.67
N PRO A 44 -7.60 12.09 -2.19
CA PRO A 44 -7.14 11.04 -1.31
C PRO A 44 -6.11 11.61 -0.35
N THR A 45 -6.20 11.19 0.90
CA THR A 45 -5.29 11.59 1.96
C THR A 45 -4.00 10.83 1.68
N VAL A 46 -3.18 11.36 0.78
CA VAL A 46 -1.87 10.86 0.37
C VAL A 46 -0.92 12.07 0.43
N PRO A 47 0.32 11.93 0.93
CA PRO A 47 1.23 13.05 1.07
C PRO A 47 1.50 13.72 -0.29
N ALA A 48 1.62 15.04 -0.28
CA ALA A 48 1.56 15.85 -1.49
C ALA A 48 2.66 15.48 -2.51
N MET A 49 3.83 15.06 -2.05
CA MET A 49 4.91 14.64 -2.95
C MET A 49 4.54 13.50 -3.91
N TYR A 50 3.62 12.62 -3.51
CA TYR A 50 3.15 11.51 -4.35
C TYR A 50 2.01 11.94 -5.29
N LEU A 51 1.50 13.17 -5.14
CA LEU A 51 0.47 13.77 -5.99
C LEU A 51 1.05 14.70 -7.07
N GLY A 52 2.38 14.77 -7.20
CA GLY A 52 3.06 15.53 -8.25
C GLY A 52 3.40 16.98 -7.91
N SER A 53 3.16 17.43 -6.67
CA SER A 53 3.68 18.72 -6.18
C SER A 53 5.16 18.57 -5.82
N ARG A 54 6.03 19.01 -6.72
CA ARG A 54 7.51 18.91 -6.65
C ARG A 54 8.17 19.74 -5.54
N GLU A 55 7.41 20.53 -4.80
CA GLU A 55 7.94 21.56 -3.88
C GLU A 55 7.92 21.14 -2.40
N GLU A 56 7.44 19.93 -2.08
CA GLU A 56 7.28 19.46 -0.69
C GLU A 56 8.07 18.17 -0.41
N GLU A 57 9.40 18.20 -0.57
CA GLU A 57 10.26 17.05 -0.23
C GLU A 57 10.16 16.62 1.24
N GLU A 58 9.67 17.49 2.13
CA GLU A 58 9.47 17.19 3.54
C GLU A 58 8.16 16.43 3.80
N ASN A 59 7.19 16.47 2.88
CA ASN A 59 5.86 15.85 3.02
C ASN A 59 5.86 14.43 2.45
N LYS A 60 6.77 13.57 2.93
CA LYS A 60 6.90 12.15 2.49
C LYS A 60 6.11 11.16 3.30
N HIS A 61 5.75 11.57 4.49
CA HIS A 61 5.16 10.67 5.46
C HIS A 61 3.83 11.23 5.92
N TYR A 62 2.91 10.37 6.35
CA TYR A 62 1.63 10.74 6.92
C TYR A 62 1.72 11.47 8.28
N GLY A 63 2.89 12.04 8.61
CA GLY A 63 3.18 12.67 9.90
C GLY A 63 3.39 11.70 11.07
N PHE A 64 3.18 10.38 10.87
CA PHE A 64 3.30 9.37 11.92
C PHE A 64 3.91 8.06 11.41
N ASP A 65 5.24 7.93 11.48
CA ASP A 65 5.96 6.67 11.22
C ASP A 65 6.25 5.99 12.56
N ILE A 66 5.38 5.06 12.96
CA ILE A 66 5.60 4.25 14.18
C ILE A 66 6.57 3.08 13.95
N TYR A 67 7.04 2.88 12.72
CA TYR A 67 7.90 1.77 12.38
C TYR A 67 9.14 2.27 11.66
N THR A 68 10.10 2.78 12.42
CA THR A 68 11.49 2.83 11.97
C THR A 68 12.03 1.40 11.89
N SER A 69 11.64 0.68 10.86
CA SER A 69 12.05 -0.71 10.68
C SER A 69 13.51 -0.76 10.24
N PRO A 70 14.38 -1.54 10.90
CA PRO A 70 15.74 -1.79 10.41
C PRO A 70 15.75 -2.41 9.01
N GLN A 71 14.64 -3.00 8.56
CA GLN A 71 14.50 -3.54 7.20
C GLN A 71 14.40 -2.45 6.13
N ARG A 72 14.21 -1.17 6.49
CA ARG A 72 14.07 -0.05 5.55
C ARG A 72 15.29 0.13 4.66
N GLU A 73 16.48 0.10 5.24
CA GLU A 73 17.71 0.11 4.45
C GLU A 73 17.86 -1.14 3.59
N THR A 74 17.41 -2.29 4.11
CA THR A 74 17.54 -3.58 3.42
C THR A 74 16.69 -3.61 2.15
N TYR A 75 15.40 -3.29 2.24
CA TYR A 75 14.54 -3.29 1.05
C TYR A 75 14.83 -2.11 0.12
N GLY A 76 15.26 -0.96 0.66
CA GLY A 76 15.67 0.18 -0.15
C GLY A 76 16.85 -0.18 -1.05
N LYS A 77 17.95 -0.67 -0.46
CA LYS A 77 19.14 -1.12 -1.21
C LYS A 77 18.80 -2.25 -2.20
N TRP A 78 17.89 -3.14 -1.83
CA TRP A 78 17.46 -4.22 -2.72
C TRP A 78 16.65 -3.70 -3.92
N LEU A 79 15.77 -2.72 -3.73
CA LEU A 79 15.03 -2.06 -4.81
C LEU A 79 15.94 -1.20 -5.70
N ASP A 80 16.90 -0.49 -5.11
CA ASP A 80 17.90 0.32 -5.84
C ASP A 80 18.80 -0.55 -6.74
N ALA A 81 18.99 -1.83 -6.38
CA ALA A 81 19.81 -2.77 -7.13
C ALA A 81 19.11 -3.35 -8.37
N GLN A 82 17.86 -2.98 -8.66
CA GLN A 82 17.14 -3.46 -9.82
C GLN A 82 17.51 -2.67 -11.07
N GLU A 83 17.91 -3.37 -12.13
CA GLU A 83 18.41 -2.77 -13.37
C GLU A 83 17.29 -2.21 -14.26
N GLU A 84 16.11 -2.84 -14.22
CA GLU A 84 14.97 -2.49 -15.06
C GLU A 84 13.87 -1.80 -14.25
N SER A 85 13.25 -0.78 -14.85
CA SER A 85 12.07 -0.11 -14.26
C SER A 85 10.81 -0.96 -14.39
N ALA A 86 9.94 -0.91 -13.38
CA ALA A 86 8.70 -1.71 -13.30
C ALA A 86 8.93 -3.22 -13.49
N SER A 87 10.01 -3.74 -12.89
CA SER A 87 10.45 -5.13 -12.91
C SER A 87 10.10 -5.92 -11.63
N VAL A 88 9.74 -5.24 -10.54
CA VAL A 88 9.40 -5.84 -9.25
C VAL A 88 7.89 -5.92 -9.02
N VAL A 89 7.42 -7.09 -8.59
CA VAL A 89 6.05 -7.29 -8.11
C VAL A 89 5.97 -6.96 -6.62
N TYR A 90 5.15 -5.99 -6.24
CA TYR A 90 4.82 -5.70 -4.85
C TYR A 90 3.62 -6.51 -4.38
N VAL A 91 3.74 -7.20 -3.24
CA VAL A 91 2.66 -7.99 -2.64
C VAL A 91 2.45 -7.58 -1.18
N SER A 92 1.20 -7.30 -0.81
CA SER A 92 0.76 -7.04 0.57
C SER A 92 -0.73 -7.30 0.71
N PHE A 93 -1.13 -7.95 1.80
CA PHE A 93 -2.55 -8.17 2.16
C PHE A 93 -3.06 -7.15 3.18
N GLY A 94 -2.28 -6.10 3.47
CA GLY A 94 -2.62 -5.09 4.45
C GLY A 94 -2.54 -5.61 5.90
N SER A 95 -3.10 -4.83 6.83
CA SER A 95 -2.98 -5.07 8.26
C SER A 95 -4.15 -5.86 8.87
N VAL A 96 -5.26 -6.02 8.16
CA VAL A 96 -6.51 -6.59 8.70
C VAL A 96 -6.82 -7.98 8.13
N ALA A 97 -6.44 -8.26 6.89
CA ALA A 97 -6.75 -9.54 6.27
C ALA A 97 -6.03 -10.68 6.99
N ASP A 98 -6.75 -11.79 7.19
CA ASP A 98 -6.21 -13.07 7.65
C ASP A 98 -6.19 -14.03 6.46
N VAL A 99 -5.01 -14.27 5.92
CA VAL A 99 -4.83 -15.16 4.75
C VAL A 99 -4.69 -16.59 5.27
N SER A 100 -5.46 -17.52 4.71
CA SER A 100 -5.35 -18.93 5.11
C SER A 100 -3.99 -19.52 4.73
N GLY A 101 -3.58 -20.61 5.41
CA GLY A 101 -2.32 -21.29 5.10
C GLY A 101 -2.24 -21.78 3.65
N GLU A 102 -3.33 -22.36 3.14
CA GLU A 102 -3.43 -22.82 1.74
C GLU A 102 -3.25 -21.66 0.75
N GLN A 103 -3.88 -20.51 1.00
CA GLN A 103 -3.70 -19.33 0.15
C GLN A 103 -2.29 -18.76 0.23
N MET A 104 -1.68 -18.76 1.43
CA MET A 104 -0.29 -18.33 1.61
C MET A 104 0.66 -19.21 0.79
N GLU A 105 0.43 -20.52 0.80
CA GLU A 105 1.20 -21.49 0.04
C GLU A 105 1.07 -21.28 -1.48
N GLU A 106 -0.14 -21.11 -1.99
CA GLU A 106 -0.38 -20.83 -3.41
C GLU A 106 0.29 -19.52 -3.86
N VAL A 107 0.24 -18.47 -3.03
CA VAL A 107 0.91 -17.20 -3.33
C VAL A 107 2.43 -17.38 -3.33
N ALA A 108 2.98 -18.10 -2.35
CA ALA A 108 4.41 -18.34 -2.25
C ALA A 108 4.94 -19.10 -3.48
N TRP A 109 4.34 -20.24 -3.81
CA TRP A 109 4.79 -21.04 -4.96
C TRP A 109 4.47 -20.37 -6.30
N GLY A 110 3.36 -19.62 -6.39
CA GLY A 110 3.06 -18.79 -7.54
C GLY A 110 4.13 -17.73 -7.80
N LEU A 111 4.59 -17.04 -6.74
CA LEU A 111 5.67 -16.06 -6.82
C LEU A 111 6.99 -16.71 -7.25
N ALA A 112 7.37 -17.84 -6.65
CA ALA A 112 8.59 -18.57 -7.01
C ALA A 112 8.57 -19.03 -8.48
N ALA A 113 7.44 -19.60 -8.94
CA ALA A 113 7.26 -20.09 -10.29
C ALA A 113 7.16 -18.97 -11.34
N SER A 114 6.75 -17.76 -10.95
CA SER A 114 6.57 -16.63 -11.88
C SER A 114 7.87 -16.20 -12.58
N GLY A 115 9.03 -16.50 -11.99
CA GLY A 115 10.33 -16.02 -12.45
C GLY A 115 10.51 -14.50 -12.35
N LYS A 116 9.54 -13.77 -11.80
CA LYS A 116 9.62 -12.32 -11.56
C LYS A 116 10.33 -12.03 -10.25
N ARG A 117 10.92 -10.84 -10.17
CA ARG A 117 11.39 -10.31 -8.89
C ARG A 117 10.20 -9.82 -8.09
N PHE A 118 10.24 -9.98 -6.78
CA PHE A 118 9.13 -9.56 -5.93
C PHE A 118 9.58 -9.06 -4.57
N LEU A 119 8.81 -8.12 -4.01
CA LEU A 119 8.88 -7.71 -2.62
C LEU A 119 7.54 -8.05 -1.98
N TRP A 120 7.57 -8.96 -1.02
CA TRP A 120 6.36 -9.41 -0.30
C TRP A 120 6.42 -8.98 1.16
N VAL A 121 5.42 -8.21 1.58
CA VAL A 121 5.21 -7.84 2.98
C VAL A 121 4.39 -8.92 3.68
N VAL A 122 5.03 -9.69 4.56
CA VAL A 122 4.42 -10.75 5.37
C VAL A 122 4.56 -10.38 6.84
N ARG A 123 3.46 -10.11 7.52
CA ARG A 123 3.48 -9.70 8.95
C ARG A 123 4.12 -10.79 9.80
N ALA A 124 4.77 -10.41 10.90
CA ALA A 124 5.38 -11.36 11.84
C ALA A 124 4.40 -12.42 12.37
N SER A 125 3.11 -12.09 12.51
CA SER A 125 2.06 -13.04 12.91
C SER A 125 1.73 -14.09 11.84
N GLU A 126 2.03 -13.80 10.59
CA GLU A 126 1.72 -14.63 9.42
C GLU A 126 2.92 -15.45 8.94
N GLU A 127 4.15 -15.12 9.38
CA GLU A 127 5.38 -15.79 8.92
C GLU A 127 5.34 -17.30 9.11
N GLY A 128 4.68 -17.79 10.18
CA GLY A 128 4.52 -19.22 10.43
C GLY A 128 3.66 -19.96 9.39
N LYS A 129 2.96 -19.24 8.51
CA LYS A 129 2.17 -19.82 7.41
C LYS A 129 2.96 -19.94 6.10
N LEU A 130 4.17 -19.37 6.03
CA LEU A 130 5.01 -19.51 4.84
C LEU A 130 5.43 -20.97 4.67
N PRO A 131 5.39 -21.52 3.44
CA PRO A 131 5.84 -22.88 3.18
C PRO A 131 7.30 -23.07 3.58
N GLU A 132 7.62 -24.26 4.10
CA GLU A 132 8.98 -24.61 4.44
C GLU A 132 9.88 -24.53 3.18
N GLY A 133 11.07 -23.94 3.33
CA GLY A 133 12.01 -23.77 2.24
C GLY A 133 11.71 -22.61 1.27
N PHE A 134 10.51 -22.01 1.30
CA PHE A 134 10.16 -20.93 0.37
C PHE A 134 11.11 -19.74 0.44
N VAL A 135 11.46 -19.27 1.64
CA VAL A 135 12.36 -18.12 1.81
C VAL A 135 13.75 -18.39 1.22
N ALA A 136 14.22 -19.64 1.31
CA ALA A 136 15.49 -20.05 0.72
C ALA A 136 15.38 -20.16 -0.82
N GLU A 137 14.29 -20.71 -1.35
CA GLU A 137 14.03 -20.78 -2.79
C GLU A 137 13.89 -19.39 -3.43
N ALA A 138 13.22 -18.48 -2.71
CA ALA A 138 13.06 -17.09 -3.12
C ALA A 138 14.37 -16.29 -3.05
N ALA A 139 15.41 -16.80 -2.35
CA ALA A 139 16.66 -16.07 -2.15
C ALA A 139 17.28 -15.68 -3.50
N GLY A 140 17.52 -14.37 -3.68
CA GLY A 140 18.10 -13.80 -4.90
C GLY A 140 17.10 -13.26 -5.92
N LYS A 141 15.84 -13.71 -5.90
CA LYS A 141 14.75 -13.18 -6.74
C LYS A 141 13.68 -12.43 -5.97
N GLY A 142 13.40 -12.86 -4.75
CA GLY A 142 12.40 -12.28 -3.87
C GLY A 142 13.00 -11.69 -2.61
N LEU A 143 12.32 -10.69 -2.05
CA LEU A 143 12.57 -10.17 -0.72
C LEU A 143 11.29 -10.24 0.11
N VAL A 144 11.33 -10.97 1.22
CA VAL A 144 10.23 -11.04 2.19
C VAL A 144 10.57 -10.16 3.39
N VAL A 145 9.69 -9.20 3.71
CA VAL A 145 9.86 -8.27 4.84
C VAL A 145 8.62 -8.25 5.71
N ARG A 146 8.78 -7.83 6.97
CA ARG A 146 7.66 -7.74 7.91
C ARG A 146 6.84 -6.48 7.73
N TRP A 147 7.51 -5.44 7.26
CA TRP A 147 6.96 -4.12 7.08
C TRP A 147 7.79 -3.34 6.06
N CYS A 148 7.13 -2.42 5.34
CA CYS A 148 7.80 -1.43 4.51
C CYS A 148 7.05 -0.10 4.53
N ALA A 149 7.75 0.99 4.25
CA ALA A 149 7.14 2.27 3.90
C ALA A 149 6.44 2.12 2.53
N GLN A 150 5.19 1.66 2.54
CA GLN A 150 4.47 1.21 1.33
C GLN A 150 4.43 2.27 0.23
N LEU A 151 4.24 3.55 0.56
CA LEU A 151 4.24 4.62 -0.44
C LEU A 151 5.60 4.78 -1.12
N GLU A 152 6.69 4.61 -0.40
CA GLU A 152 8.04 4.68 -0.97
C GLU A 152 8.31 3.49 -1.89
N VAL A 153 7.90 2.28 -1.49
CA VAL A 153 8.04 1.09 -2.33
C VAL A 153 7.19 1.22 -3.59
N LEU A 154 5.95 1.68 -3.49
CA LEU A 154 5.06 1.86 -4.64
C LEU A 154 5.46 3.01 -5.57
N ALA A 155 6.17 4.01 -5.05
CA ALA A 155 6.72 5.10 -5.85
C ALA A 155 8.13 4.81 -6.39
N HIS A 156 8.74 3.70 -5.99
CA HIS A 156 10.06 3.30 -6.46
C HIS A 156 10.00 2.96 -7.96
N PRO A 157 11.01 3.33 -8.77
CA PRO A 157 11.00 3.06 -10.21
C PRO A 157 11.15 1.58 -10.60
N ALA A 158 11.71 0.76 -9.71
CA ALA A 158 11.94 -0.67 -9.91
C ALA A 158 10.66 -1.49 -10.09
#